data_AF-A0AAE0G5V4-F1
#
_entry.id   AF-A0AAE0G5V4-F1
#
_cell.length_a   1.000
_cell.length_b   1.000
_cell.length_c   1.000
_cell.angle_alpha   90.00
_cell.angle_beta   90.00
_cell.angle_gamma   90.00
#
_symmetry.space_group_name_H-M   'P 1'
#
loop_
_entity.id
_entity.type
_entity.pdbx_description
1 polymer ?
#
loop_
_entity_poly.entity_id
_entity_poly.type
_entity_poly.pdbx_seq_one_letter_code
_entity_poly.pdbx_strand_id
1 'polypeptide(L)'
;MQTKSMNPITVLTKQPASAVRSSALRASKNTKPRPGSSSRLALGRRYQQVTKAVADGSDDTASKAIAAAVPVIGLAGSAALINAHVIDEPVLSYLNTVGVPVINALNPPEFVIHWFHALNMGVVLFAMGGYGTYLGWRIRAGYGDEDTFGTPDSAAELHWKLMAGMGFFFLLGGQGGLIFTLLEDRTLFASPHAITATAGLGVLAAQGVLGATMKDSETLRTTHAYLGSTLMALFVAHAALGLKLGLSF
;
A
#
# COMPACT_ATOMS: atom_id res chain seq x y z
N MET A 1 -15.61 24.82 52.81
CA MET A 1 -16.87 24.39 53.46
C MET A 1 -17.87 24.06 52.37
N GLN A 2 -18.45 22.85 52.43
CA GLN A 2 -19.65 22.41 51.70
C GLN A 2 -20.78 23.44 51.89
N THR A 3 -21.71 23.65 50.95
CA THR A 3 -22.88 22.76 50.80
C THR A 3 -23.51 22.77 49.40
N LYS A 4 -23.78 21.54 48.98
CA LYS A 4 -24.78 21.02 48.02
C LYS A 4 -26.14 21.73 48.11
N SER A 5 -26.79 21.97 46.98
CA SER A 5 -28.25 22.17 46.88
C SER A 5 -28.79 21.42 45.65
N MET A 6 -29.48 20.31 45.91
CA MET A 6 -30.30 19.56 44.95
C MET A 6 -31.72 20.15 44.96
N ASN A 7 -32.42 20.06 43.83
CA ASN A 7 -33.89 20.18 43.77
C ASN A 7 -34.43 19.51 42.47
N PRO A 8 -35.72 19.17 42.38
CA PRO A 8 -36.11 17.77 42.40
C PRO A 8 -36.81 17.27 41.13
N ILE A 9 -37.01 15.95 41.15
CA ILE A 9 -37.78 15.08 40.25
C ILE A 9 -39.25 15.53 40.16
N THR A 10 -39.79 15.60 38.94
CA THR A 10 -41.23 15.53 38.68
C THR A 10 -41.54 14.23 37.93
N VAL A 11 -42.25 13.35 38.63
CA VAL A 11 -42.98 12.17 38.13
C VAL A 11 -44.36 12.63 37.64
N LEU A 12 -44.92 11.91 36.64
CA LEU A 12 -46.34 11.63 36.32
C LEU A 12 -46.42 11.49 34.78
N THR A 13 -47.04 10.50 34.12
CA THR A 13 -48.14 9.60 34.50
C THR A 13 -48.26 8.47 33.48
N LYS A 14 -48.58 7.26 33.95
CA LYS A 14 -49.13 6.13 33.17
C LYS A 14 -50.56 6.45 32.72
N GLN A 15 -50.97 5.98 31.53
CA GLN A 15 -52.31 5.38 31.30
C GLN A 15 -52.41 4.71 29.89
N PRO A 16 -53.41 3.86 29.60
CA PRO A 16 -53.20 2.42 29.53
C PRO A 16 -53.54 1.79 28.17
N ALA A 17 -53.20 0.50 28.05
CA ALA A 17 -53.70 -0.40 27.02
C ALA A 17 -55.22 -0.57 27.12
N SER A 18 -55.93 -0.41 26.00
CA SER A 18 -57.29 -0.90 25.82
C SER A 18 -57.31 -1.93 24.70
N ALA A 19 -57.51 -3.19 25.09
CA ALA A 19 -57.92 -4.26 24.21
C ALA A 19 -59.38 -4.04 23.77
N VAL A 20 -59.65 -4.16 22.47
CA VAL A 20 -61.00 -4.42 21.95
C VAL A 20 -60.91 -5.64 21.05
N ARG A 21 -61.48 -6.74 21.55
CA ARG A 21 -61.88 -7.92 20.76
C ARG A 21 -63.23 -7.62 20.11
N SER A 22 -63.41 -8.01 18.85
CA SER A 22 -64.67 -8.49 18.24
C SER A 22 -64.36 -8.89 16.78
N SER A 23 -64.23 -10.18 16.48
CA SER A 23 -65.28 -11.14 16.08
C SER A 23 -65.52 -11.21 14.56
N ALA A 24 -65.05 -12.35 14.03
CA ALA A 24 -65.42 -13.10 12.83
C ALA A 24 -66.48 -12.57 11.84
N LEU A 25 -66.11 -12.59 10.55
CA LEU A 25 -66.96 -12.87 9.37
C LEU A 25 -66.02 -13.38 8.24
N ARG A 26 -65.87 -14.71 8.08
CA ARG A 26 -66.57 -15.60 7.13
C ARG A 26 -66.25 -15.35 5.64
N ALA A 27 -65.46 -16.29 5.10
CA ALA A 27 -65.42 -16.85 3.73
C ALA A 27 -65.15 -15.93 2.52
N SER A 28 -64.16 -16.29 1.68
CA SER A 28 -64.39 -16.97 0.39
C SER A 28 -63.13 -17.02 -0.50
N LYS A 29 -62.97 -18.16 -1.20
CA LYS A 29 -62.29 -18.36 -2.50
C LYS A 29 -60.75 -18.42 -2.56
N ASN A 30 -60.26 -19.65 -2.45
CA ASN A 30 -59.64 -20.40 -3.56
C ASN A 30 -58.92 -19.56 -4.64
N THR A 31 -57.63 -19.29 -4.44
CA THR A 31 -56.74 -18.79 -5.50
C THR A 31 -55.73 -19.87 -5.87
N LYS A 32 -55.84 -20.40 -7.10
CA LYS A 32 -54.83 -21.24 -7.75
C LYS A 32 -53.43 -20.61 -7.63
N PRO A 33 -52.37 -21.40 -7.42
CA PRO A 33 -51.00 -20.89 -7.50
C PRO A 33 -50.73 -20.37 -8.92
N ARG A 34 -50.30 -19.11 -9.02
CA ARG A 34 -49.86 -18.51 -10.29
C ARG A 34 -48.65 -19.28 -10.84
N PRO A 35 -48.65 -19.71 -12.12
CA PRO A 35 -47.46 -20.29 -12.74
C PRO A 35 -46.46 -19.17 -12.98
N GLY A 36 -45.37 -19.14 -12.20
CA GLY A 36 -44.34 -18.10 -12.33
C GLY A 36 -43.30 -18.04 -11.20
N SER A 37 -43.47 -18.81 -10.11
CA SER A 37 -42.53 -18.81 -8.97
C SER A 37 -41.23 -19.59 -9.25
N SER A 38 -41.29 -20.69 -10.00
CA SER A 38 -40.14 -21.57 -10.26
C SER A 38 -39.06 -20.88 -11.12
N SER A 39 -39.46 -19.98 -12.01
CA SER A 39 -38.57 -19.29 -12.94
C SER A 39 -37.69 -18.23 -12.24
N ARG A 40 -38.20 -17.59 -11.16
CA ARG A 40 -37.43 -16.60 -10.39
C ARG A 40 -36.38 -17.25 -9.48
N LEU A 41 -36.67 -18.43 -8.92
CA LEU A 41 -35.73 -19.24 -8.14
C LEU A 41 -34.63 -19.86 -9.02
N ALA A 42 -34.95 -20.24 -10.25
CA ALA A 42 -33.97 -20.72 -11.22
C ALA A 42 -33.08 -19.59 -11.75
N LEU A 43 -33.64 -18.41 -12.02
CA LEU A 43 -32.85 -17.22 -12.40
C LEU A 43 -31.92 -16.75 -11.28
N GLY A 44 -32.37 -16.75 -10.02
CA GLY A 44 -31.53 -16.38 -8.87
C GLY A 44 -30.35 -17.33 -8.67
N ARG A 45 -30.56 -18.65 -8.88
CA ARG A 45 -29.48 -19.65 -8.87
C ARG A 45 -28.55 -19.53 -10.06
N ARG A 46 -29.06 -19.22 -11.26
CA ARG A 46 -28.23 -18.96 -12.45
C ARG A 46 -27.42 -17.68 -12.31
N TYR A 47 -27.99 -16.64 -11.71
CA TYR A 47 -27.29 -15.40 -11.41
C TYR A 47 -26.19 -15.65 -10.38
N GLN A 48 -26.47 -16.39 -9.31
CA GLN A 48 -25.44 -16.80 -8.34
C GLN A 48 -24.37 -17.73 -8.95
N GLN A 49 -24.72 -18.64 -9.86
CA GLN A 49 -23.74 -19.50 -10.55
C GLN A 49 -22.90 -18.72 -11.54
N VAL A 50 -23.48 -17.74 -12.26
CA VAL A 50 -22.75 -16.88 -13.19
C VAL A 50 -21.88 -15.89 -12.43
N THR A 51 -22.32 -15.33 -11.30
CA THR A 51 -21.47 -14.48 -10.44
C THR A 51 -20.35 -15.29 -9.80
N LYS A 52 -20.59 -16.56 -9.46
CA LYS A 52 -19.56 -17.46 -8.92
C LYS A 52 -18.57 -17.90 -10.00
N ALA A 53 -19.02 -18.14 -11.24
CA ALA A 53 -18.15 -18.44 -12.38
C ALA A 53 -17.37 -17.21 -12.89
N VAL A 54 -17.91 -16.00 -12.70
CA VAL A 54 -17.21 -14.74 -13.00
C VAL A 54 -16.24 -14.37 -11.86
N ALA A 55 -16.55 -14.73 -10.61
CA ALA A 55 -15.63 -14.62 -9.47
C ALA A 55 -14.50 -15.66 -9.51
N ASP A 56 -14.75 -16.85 -10.07
CA ASP A 56 -13.72 -17.86 -10.39
C ASP A 56 -12.79 -17.42 -11.54
N GLY A 57 -13.12 -16.33 -12.24
CA GLY A 57 -12.41 -15.83 -13.42
C GLY A 57 -11.06 -15.15 -13.17
N SER A 58 -10.48 -15.25 -11.97
CA SER A 58 -9.03 -15.11 -11.79
C SER A 58 -8.46 -16.52 -11.69
N ASP A 59 -8.09 -17.13 -12.83
CA ASP A 59 -7.50 -18.47 -12.84
C ASP A 59 -6.40 -18.56 -11.77
N ASP A 60 -6.57 -19.44 -10.78
CA ASP A 60 -5.60 -19.66 -9.71
C ASP A 60 -4.20 -19.97 -10.27
N THR A 61 -4.16 -20.65 -11.42
CA THR A 61 -2.95 -20.88 -12.22
C THR A 61 -2.31 -19.58 -12.71
N ALA A 62 -3.09 -18.62 -13.23
CA ALA A 62 -2.58 -17.33 -13.67
C ALA A 62 -2.09 -16.48 -12.48
N SER A 63 -2.84 -16.48 -11.36
CA SER A 63 -2.42 -15.82 -10.12
C SER A 63 -1.12 -16.39 -9.58
N LYS A 64 -0.95 -17.71 -9.59
CA LYS A 64 0.29 -18.40 -9.20
C LYS A 64 1.45 -18.08 -10.14
N ALA A 65 1.21 -18.04 -11.45
CA ALA A 65 2.21 -17.66 -12.43
C ALA A 65 2.70 -16.21 -12.22
N ILE A 66 1.77 -15.27 -12.01
CA ILE A 66 2.08 -13.86 -11.70
C ILE A 66 2.84 -13.78 -10.38
N ALA A 67 2.36 -14.47 -9.34
CA ALA A 67 2.98 -14.48 -8.02
C ALA A 67 4.45 -14.95 -8.07
N ALA A 68 4.75 -15.95 -8.88
CA ALA A 68 6.11 -16.44 -9.09
C ALA A 68 6.95 -15.49 -9.96
N ALA A 69 6.36 -14.85 -10.96
CA ALA A 69 7.07 -14.02 -11.92
C ALA A 69 7.40 -12.62 -11.40
N VAL A 70 6.54 -11.99 -10.60
CA VAL A 70 6.69 -10.58 -10.16
C VAL A 70 8.02 -10.32 -9.45
N PRO A 71 8.46 -11.12 -8.45
CA PRO A 71 9.75 -10.91 -7.79
C PRO A 71 10.93 -11.07 -8.76
N VAL A 72 10.84 -12.07 -9.65
CA VAL A 72 11.88 -12.39 -10.63
C VAL A 72 12.01 -11.28 -11.66
N ILE A 73 10.89 -10.76 -12.18
CA ILE A 73 10.87 -9.67 -13.16
C ILE A 73 11.43 -8.39 -12.53
N GLY A 74 11.03 -8.05 -11.30
CA GLY A 74 11.54 -6.87 -10.61
C GLY A 74 13.06 -6.92 -10.41
N LEU A 75 13.58 -8.05 -9.95
CA LEU A 75 15.02 -8.24 -9.75
C LEU A 75 15.80 -8.35 -11.06
N ALA A 76 15.32 -9.15 -12.02
CA ALA A 76 15.99 -9.35 -13.30
C ALA A 76 16.00 -8.07 -14.15
N GLY A 77 14.91 -7.31 -14.16
CA GLY A 77 14.85 -6.00 -14.81
C GLY A 77 15.86 -5.03 -14.21
N SER A 78 15.97 -4.99 -12.89
CA SER A 78 16.96 -4.18 -12.19
C SER A 78 18.40 -4.61 -12.49
N ALA A 79 18.67 -5.91 -12.49
CA ALA A 79 19.99 -6.45 -12.80
C ALA A 79 20.38 -6.21 -14.26
N ALA A 80 19.44 -6.32 -15.20
CA ALA A 80 19.67 -6.01 -16.61
C ALA A 80 20.02 -4.53 -16.80
N LEU A 81 19.32 -3.61 -16.12
CA LEU A 81 19.61 -2.18 -16.16
C LEU A 81 21.02 -1.87 -15.65
N ILE A 82 21.44 -2.50 -14.55
CA ILE A 82 22.79 -2.31 -13.98
C ILE A 82 23.87 -2.88 -14.90
N ASN A 83 23.71 -4.13 -15.35
CA ASN A 83 24.76 -4.84 -16.09
C ASN A 83 24.91 -4.36 -17.53
N ALA A 84 23.85 -3.83 -18.13
CA ALA A 84 23.90 -3.41 -19.52
C ALA A 84 24.62 -2.06 -19.71
N HIS A 85 24.84 -1.29 -18.63
CA HIS A 85 25.41 0.08 -18.66
C HIS A 85 24.71 1.04 -19.64
N VAL A 86 23.55 0.64 -20.19
CA VAL A 86 22.79 1.40 -21.20
C VAL A 86 22.15 2.67 -20.64
N ILE A 87 22.00 2.74 -19.32
CA ILE A 87 21.45 3.90 -18.62
C ILE A 87 22.52 4.86 -18.11
N ASP A 88 23.79 4.47 -18.11
CA ASP A 88 24.86 5.27 -17.50
C ASP A 88 25.01 6.61 -18.19
N GLU A 89 25.14 6.62 -19.52
CA GLU A 89 25.27 7.83 -20.33
C GLU A 89 24.05 8.77 -20.22
N PRO A 90 22.80 8.30 -20.41
CA PRO A 90 21.62 9.14 -20.19
C PRO A 90 21.51 9.70 -18.77
N VAL A 91 21.78 8.88 -17.76
CA VAL A 91 21.71 9.28 -16.35
C VAL A 91 22.80 10.31 -16.06
N LEU A 92 24.04 10.04 -16.46
CA LEU A 92 25.17 10.96 -16.27
C LEU A 92 24.91 12.31 -16.95
N SER A 93 24.40 12.29 -18.19
CA SER A 93 24.02 13.49 -18.93
C SER A 93 22.96 14.30 -18.20
N TYR A 94 21.89 13.65 -17.72
CA TYR A 94 20.84 14.30 -16.94
C TYR A 94 21.38 14.90 -15.63
N LEU A 95 22.16 14.13 -14.86
CA LEU A 95 22.70 14.57 -13.57
C LEU A 95 23.68 15.73 -13.74
N ASN A 96 24.52 15.73 -14.77
CA ASN A 96 25.45 16.83 -15.07
C ASN A 96 24.74 18.07 -15.61
N THR A 97 23.66 17.91 -16.36
CA THR A 97 22.95 19.05 -16.97
C THR A 97 22.01 19.75 -15.98
N VAL A 98 21.38 18.99 -15.08
CA VAL A 98 20.33 19.50 -14.19
C VAL A 98 20.74 19.39 -12.72
N GLY A 99 21.20 18.21 -12.29
CA GLY A 99 21.45 17.92 -10.87
C GLY A 99 22.63 18.70 -10.27
N VAL A 100 23.81 18.53 -10.86
CA VAL A 100 25.07 19.13 -10.39
C VAL A 100 24.99 20.67 -10.36
N PRO A 101 24.50 21.37 -11.41
CA PRO A 101 24.40 22.83 -11.38
C PRO A 101 23.46 23.34 -10.29
N VAL A 102 22.34 22.64 -10.03
CA VAL A 102 21.39 23.03 -8.98
C VAL A 102 22.03 22.92 -7.59
N ILE A 103 22.72 21.82 -7.30
CA ILE A 103 23.39 21.65 -6.00
C ILE A 103 24.54 22.66 -5.83
N ASN A 104 25.34 22.87 -6.88
CA ASN A 104 26.43 23.84 -6.84
C ASN A 104 25.92 25.28 -6.64
N ALA A 105 24.78 25.64 -7.24
CA ALA A 105 24.16 26.95 -7.05
C ALA A 105 23.67 27.18 -5.61
N LEU A 106 23.28 26.12 -4.90
CA LEU A 106 22.87 26.18 -3.50
C LEU A 106 24.06 26.28 -2.53
N ASN A 107 25.27 25.93 -2.99
CA ASN A 107 26.51 25.89 -2.21
C ASN A 107 26.34 25.32 -0.78
N PRO A 108 25.74 24.12 -0.63
CA PRO A 108 25.51 23.55 0.68
C PRO A 108 26.84 23.20 1.37
N PRO A 109 26.92 23.30 2.72
CA PRO A 109 28.11 22.87 3.44
C PRO A 109 28.32 21.36 3.28
N GLU A 110 29.57 20.92 3.36
CA GLU A 110 29.99 19.53 3.12
C GLU A 110 29.21 18.50 3.94
N PHE A 111 28.92 18.80 5.21
CA PHE A 111 28.10 17.95 6.07
C PHE A 111 26.70 17.67 5.47
N VAL A 112 26.09 18.68 4.83
CA VAL A 112 24.78 18.53 4.18
C VAL A 112 24.93 17.65 2.94
N ILE A 113 25.93 17.86 2.10
CA ILE A 113 26.17 17.00 0.92
C ILE A 113 26.31 15.53 1.36
N HIS A 114 27.06 15.30 2.43
CA HIS A 114 27.38 13.98 2.94
C HIS A 114 26.18 13.23 3.55
N TRP A 115 25.43 13.89 4.43
CA TRP A 115 24.39 13.21 5.24
C TRP A 115 22.97 13.43 4.76
N PHE A 116 22.72 14.41 3.88
CA PHE A 116 21.36 14.78 3.49
C PHE A 116 20.58 13.62 2.86
N HIS A 117 21.23 12.85 1.98
CA HIS A 117 20.60 11.67 1.39
C HIS A 117 20.22 10.65 2.47
N ALA A 118 21.17 10.27 3.32
CA ALA A 118 20.98 9.25 4.35
C ALA A 118 19.89 9.64 5.36
N LEU A 119 19.90 10.89 5.85
CA LEU A 119 18.92 11.37 6.81
C LEU A 119 17.51 11.43 6.23
N ASN A 120 17.35 12.00 5.03
CA ASN A 120 16.03 12.10 4.40
C ASN A 120 15.47 10.73 4.03
N MET A 121 16.30 9.86 3.43
CA MET A 121 15.86 8.51 3.08
C MET A 121 15.59 7.66 4.31
N GLY A 122 16.33 7.85 5.40
CA GLY A 122 16.02 7.25 6.70
C GLY A 122 14.62 7.64 7.18
N VAL A 123 14.30 8.93 7.21
CA VAL A 123 12.97 9.41 7.62
C VAL A 123 11.88 8.82 6.74
N VAL A 124 12.03 8.85 5.41
CA VAL A 124 11.04 8.28 4.48
C VAL A 124 10.89 6.77 4.70
N LEU A 125 12.00 6.05 4.85
CA LEU A 125 11.99 4.60 5.05
C LEU A 125 11.25 4.21 6.34
N PHE A 126 11.54 4.87 7.46
CA PHE A 126 10.92 4.51 8.74
C PHE A 126 9.50 5.05 8.87
N ALA A 127 9.28 6.33 8.53
CA ALA A 127 7.98 6.97 8.70
C ALA A 127 6.97 6.48 7.65
N MET A 128 7.35 6.44 6.37
CA MET A 128 6.43 6.02 5.31
C MET A 128 6.50 4.53 5.08
N GLY A 129 7.71 3.97 4.91
CA GLY A 129 7.91 2.54 4.68
C GLY A 129 7.52 1.68 5.87
N GLY A 130 8.01 2.01 7.07
CA GLY A 130 7.74 1.28 8.29
C GLY A 130 6.25 1.33 8.67
N TYR A 131 5.68 2.53 8.79
CA TYR A 131 4.26 2.67 9.12
C TYR A 131 3.35 2.13 8.02
N GLY A 132 3.65 2.38 6.74
CA GLY A 132 2.87 1.83 5.64
C GLY A 132 2.92 0.30 5.60
N THR A 133 4.05 -0.33 5.92
CA THR A 133 4.14 -1.80 6.05
C THR A 133 3.29 -2.32 7.20
N TYR A 134 3.30 -1.61 8.36
CA TYR A 134 2.41 -1.93 9.48
C TYR A 134 0.93 -1.85 9.06
N LEU A 135 0.52 -0.81 8.33
CA LEU A 135 -0.83 -0.69 7.79
C LEU A 135 -1.15 -1.82 6.82
N GLY A 136 -0.20 -2.24 5.97
CA GLY A 136 -0.34 -3.39 5.08
C GLY A 136 -0.76 -4.67 5.82
N TRP A 137 -0.09 -4.95 6.94
CA TRP A 137 -0.42 -6.09 7.80
C TRP A 137 -1.75 -5.93 8.52
N ARG A 138 -2.12 -4.70 8.94
CA ARG A 138 -3.44 -4.42 9.50
C ARG A 138 -4.57 -4.66 8.50
N ILE A 139 -4.42 -4.23 7.26
CA ILE A 139 -5.39 -4.48 6.18
C ILE A 139 -5.54 -5.98 5.98
N ARG A 140 -4.43 -6.74 5.97
CA ARG A 140 -4.47 -8.21 5.86
C ARG A 140 -5.18 -8.86 7.06
N ALA A 141 -5.04 -8.31 8.26
CA ALA A 141 -5.71 -8.79 9.47
C ALA A 141 -7.21 -8.43 9.53
N GLY A 142 -7.75 -7.76 8.52
CA GLY A 142 -9.17 -7.41 8.43
C GLY A 142 -9.53 -6.01 8.93
N TYR A 143 -8.54 -5.20 9.29
CA TYR A 143 -8.74 -3.85 9.83
C TYR A 143 -8.51 -2.75 8.81
N GLY A 144 -8.85 -3.01 7.54
CA GLY A 144 -8.58 -2.13 6.41
C GLY A 144 -9.46 -0.89 6.35
N ASP A 145 -10.73 -1.03 6.78
CA ASP A 145 -11.74 0.03 6.76
C ASP A 145 -11.78 0.84 8.06
N GLU A 146 -10.94 0.50 9.03
CA GLU A 146 -10.85 1.25 10.27
C GLU A 146 -10.08 2.54 10.05
N ASP A 147 -10.58 3.61 10.67
CA ASP A 147 -9.91 4.90 10.73
C ASP A 147 -8.53 4.76 11.35
N THR A 148 -7.57 5.48 10.76
CA THR A 148 -6.18 5.47 11.22
C THR A 148 -5.90 6.65 12.16
N PHE A 149 -4.81 6.55 12.92
CA PHE A 149 -4.53 7.47 14.04
C PHE A 149 -4.57 8.95 13.63
N GLY A 150 -5.59 9.67 14.08
CA GLY A 150 -5.72 11.12 13.87
C GLY A 150 -6.09 11.56 12.46
N THR A 151 -6.48 10.64 11.57
CA THR A 151 -6.95 10.96 10.22
C THR A 151 -8.27 10.27 9.90
N PRO A 152 -9.18 10.90 9.14
CA PRO A 152 -10.40 10.24 8.66
C PRO A 152 -10.13 9.21 7.55
N ASP A 153 -8.88 9.06 7.10
CA ASP A 153 -8.47 8.05 6.14
C ASP A 153 -8.47 6.66 6.77
N SER A 154 -8.96 5.67 6.01
CA SER A 154 -8.88 4.25 6.39
C SER A 154 -7.45 3.72 6.28
N ALA A 155 -7.15 2.62 6.97
CA ALA A 155 -5.84 1.97 6.88
C ALA A 155 -5.45 1.61 5.43
N ALA A 156 -6.42 1.20 4.60
CA ALA A 156 -6.21 0.90 3.18
C ALA A 156 -5.83 2.15 2.36
N GLU A 157 -6.54 3.26 2.55
CA GLU A 157 -6.25 4.51 1.86
C GLU A 157 -4.89 5.08 2.26
N LEU A 158 -4.60 5.05 3.56
CA LEU A 158 -3.35 5.58 4.10
C LEU A 158 -2.15 4.72 3.69
N HIS A 159 -2.29 3.39 3.66
CA HIS A 159 -1.26 2.48 3.14
C HIS A 159 -0.87 2.84 1.70
N TRP A 160 -1.84 2.98 0.80
CA TRP A 160 -1.58 3.37 -0.59
C TRP A 160 -0.88 4.72 -0.69
N LYS A 161 -1.40 5.75 0.01
CA LYS A 161 -0.81 7.11 0.02
C LYS A 161 0.64 7.10 0.50
N LEU A 162 0.92 6.39 1.60
CA LEU A 162 2.27 6.29 2.16
C LEU A 162 3.21 5.50 1.26
N MET A 163 2.78 4.37 0.67
CA MET A 163 3.64 3.58 -0.22
C MET A 163 3.93 4.31 -1.54
N ALA A 164 2.92 4.97 -2.12
CA ALA A 164 3.11 5.79 -3.31
C ALA A 164 4.05 6.98 -3.02
N GLY A 165 3.86 7.66 -1.89
CA GLY A 165 4.74 8.74 -1.46
C GLY A 165 6.16 8.27 -1.16
N MET A 166 6.33 7.12 -0.51
CA MET A 166 7.64 6.49 -0.30
C MET A 166 8.35 6.23 -1.63
N GLY A 167 7.66 5.63 -2.60
CA GLY A 167 8.22 5.39 -3.93
C GLY A 167 8.65 6.70 -4.62
N PHE A 168 7.82 7.73 -4.55
CA PHE A 168 8.16 9.05 -5.09
C PHE A 168 9.40 9.65 -4.43
N PHE A 169 9.46 9.70 -3.09
CA PHE A 169 10.61 10.27 -2.38
C PHE A 169 11.86 9.42 -2.53
N PHE A 170 11.75 8.09 -2.68
CA PHE A 170 12.89 7.23 -2.98
C PHE A 170 13.45 7.49 -4.38
N LEU A 171 12.60 7.77 -5.38
CA LEU A 171 13.06 8.16 -6.71
C LEU A 171 13.78 9.52 -6.68
N LEU A 172 13.26 10.50 -5.94
CA LEU A 172 13.93 11.80 -5.76
C LEU A 172 15.22 11.68 -4.95
N GLY A 173 15.19 10.93 -3.86
CA GLY A 173 16.35 10.70 -3.00
C GLY A 173 17.45 9.91 -3.71
N GLY A 174 17.08 8.90 -4.51
CA GLY A 174 17.99 8.13 -5.34
C GLY A 174 18.74 9.01 -6.34
N GLN A 175 18.06 9.98 -6.96
CA GLN A 175 18.73 10.99 -7.79
C GLN A 175 19.75 11.79 -6.98
N GLY A 176 19.37 12.28 -5.79
CA GLY A 176 20.29 12.98 -4.90
C GLY A 176 21.53 12.15 -4.54
N GLY A 177 21.36 10.86 -4.24
CA GLY A 177 22.47 9.95 -3.94
C GLY A 177 23.41 9.75 -5.13
N LEU A 178 22.87 9.66 -6.35
CA LEU A 178 23.69 9.59 -7.56
C LEU A 178 24.43 10.91 -7.83
N ILE A 179 23.79 12.07 -7.63
CA ILE A 179 24.45 13.38 -7.77
C ILE A 179 25.62 13.49 -6.79
N PHE A 180 25.43 13.13 -5.52
CA PHE A 180 26.51 13.20 -4.52
C PHE A 180 27.65 12.23 -4.84
N THR A 181 27.35 11.04 -5.38
CA THR A 181 28.37 10.10 -5.89
C THR A 181 29.23 10.75 -7.00
N LEU A 182 28.61 11.53 -7.89
CA LEU A 182 29.33 12.27 -8.94
C LEU A 182 30.15 13.43 -8.40
N LEU A 183 29.64 14.16 -7.41
CA LEU A 183 30.38 15.26 -6.76
C LEU A 183 31.61 14.76 -5.98
N GLU A 184 31.63 13.50 -5.61
CA GLU A 184 32.75 12.83 -4.93
C GLU A 184 33.68 12.05 -5.89
N ASP A 185 33.52 12.21 -7.21
CA ASP A 185 34.30 11.51 -8.25
C ASP A 185 34.26 9.96 -8.17
N ARG A 186 33.15 9.41 -7.67
CA ARG A 186 32.95 7.94 -7.58
C ARG A 186 32.19 7.40 -8.77
N THR A 187 32.43 6.13 -9.10
CA THR A 187 31.73 5.43 -10.20
C THR A 187 30.26 5.14 -9.85
N LEU A 188 29.36 5.43 -10.80
CA LEU A 188 27.94 5.12 -10.67
C LEU A 188 27.73 3.60 -10.58
N PHE A 189 26.75 3.18 -9.77
CA PHE A 189 26.31 1.79 -9.61
C PHE A 189 27.38 0.76 -9.19
N ALA A 190 28.59 1.19 -8.81
CA ALA A 190 29.65 0.28 -8.38
C ALA A 190 29.51 -0.19 -6.93
N SER A 191 28.86 0.61 -6.08
CA SER A 191 28.74 0.29 -4.66
C SER A 191 27.59 -0.72 -4.41
N PRO A 192 27.74 -1.65 -3.45
CA PRO A 192 26.63 -2.50 -3.02
C PRO A 192 25.39 -1.70 -2.59
N HIS A 193 25.58 -0.49 -2.06
CA HIS A 193 24.49 0.42 -1.72
C HIS A 193 23.71 0.86 -2.97
N ALA A 194 24.40 1.32 -4.02
CA ALA A 194 23.75 1.73 -5.27
C ALA A 194 23.03 0.57 -5.97
N ILE A 195 23.65 -0.62 -6.02
CA ILE A 195 23.06 -1.83 -6.61
C ILE A 195 21.77 -2.22 -5.87
N THR A 196 21.82 -2.26 -4.54
CA THR A 196 20.64 -2.59 -3.72
C THR A 196 19.55 -1.51 -3.81
N ALA A 197 19.90 -0.24 -4.03
CA ALA A 197 18.94 0.83 -4.29
C ALA A 197 18.14 0.57 -5.56
N THR A 198 18.85 0.31 -6.67
CA THR A 198 18.23 0.04 -7.98
C THR A 198 17.36 -1.22 -7.93
N ALA A 199 17.87 -2.30 -7.32
CA ALA A 199 17.10 -3.53 -7.12
C ALA A 199 15.85 -3.29 -6.25
N GLY A 200 16.00 -2.54 -5.14
CA GLY A 200 14.90 -2.20 -4.26
C GLY A 200 13.82 -1.37 -4.96
N LEU A 201 14.21 -0.37 -5.77
CA LEU A 201 13.27 0.43 -6.55
C LEU A 201 12.52 -0.39 -7.59
N GLY A 202 13.21 -1.30 -8.31
CA GLY A 202 12.55 -2.17 -9.28
C GLY A 202 11.55 -3.13 -8.63
N VAL A 203 11.92 -3.72 -7.48
CA VAL A 203 11.00 -4.58 -6.71
C VAL A 203 9.86 -3.76 -6.10
N LEU A 204 10.09 -2.53 -5.65
CA LEU A 204 9.05 -1.62 -5.14
C LEU A 204 8.04 -1.25 -6.24
N ALA A 205 8.50 -0.97 -7.45
CA ALA A 205 7.63 -0.72 -8.59
C ALA A 205 6.77 -1.96 -8.91
N ALA A 206 7.39 -3.14 -8.96
CA ALA A 206 6.69 -4.41 -9.17
C ALA A 206 5.65 -4.69 -8.06
N GLN A 207 6.00 -4.40 -6.81
CA GLN A 207 5.13 -4.50 -5.65
C GLN A 207 3.94 -3.55 -5.72
N GLY A 208 4.15 -2.32 -6.20
CA GLY A 208 3.09 -1.34 -6.45
C GLY A 208 2.11 -1.79 -7.53
N VAL A 209 2.62 -2.32 -8.64
CA VAL A 209 1.80 -2.91 -9.71
C VAL A 209 1.01 -4.11 -9.19
N LEU A 210 1.64 -4.99 -8.42
CA LEU A 210 0.97 -6.13 -7.78
C LEU A 210 -0.16 -5.65 -6.86
N GLY A 211 0.08 -4.65 -6.02
CA GLY A 211 -0.93 -4.06 -5.13
C GLY A 211 -2.12 -3.46 -5.89
N ALA A 212 -1.88 -2.81 -7.02
CA ALA A 212 -2.93 -2.23 -7.86
C ALA A 212 -3.75 -3.28 -8.65
N THR A 213 -3.18 -4.47 -8.88
CA THR A 213 -3.76 -5.51 -9.75
C THR A 213 -4.29 -6.74 -9.02
N MET A 214 -3.97 -6.91 -7.73
CA MET A 214 -4.28 -8.14 -6.97
C MET A 214 -5.78 -8.43 -6.75
N LYS A 215 -6.65 -7.41 -6.78
CA LYS A 215 -8.12 -7.53 -6.58
C LYS A 215 -8.48 -8.55 -5.47
N ASP A 216 -9.37 -9.49 -5.76
CA ASP A 216 -9.88 -10.50 -4.82
C ASP A 216 -9.00 -11.77 -4.75
N SER A 217 -7.88 -11.82 -5.48
CA SER A 217 -7.01 -13.02 -5.50
C SER A 217 -6.24 -13.16 -4.20
N GLU A 218 -6.59 -14.17 -3.40
CA GLU A 218 -5.91 -14.48 -2.14
C GLU A 218 -4.41 -14.78 -2.34
N THR A 219 -4.07 -15.48 -3.42
CA THR A 219 -2.69 -15.76 -3.81
C THR A 219 -1.91 -14.46 -4.03
N LEU A 220 -2.43 -13.53 -4.84
CA LEU A 220 -1.75 -12.26 -5.12
C LEU A 220 -1.66 -11.36 -3.88
N ARG A 221 -2.70 -11.32 -3.04
CA ARG A 221 -2.66 -10.60 -1.75
C ARG A 221 -1.62 -11.16 -0.79
N THR A 222 -1.44 -12.49 -0.81
CA THR A 222 -0.41 -13.17 -0.01
C THR A 222 0.98 -12.87 -0.56
N THR A 223 1.17 -12.94 -1.89
CA THR A 223 2.42 -12.53 -2.52
C THR A 223 2.75 -11.08 -2.21
N HIS A 224 1.79 -10.17 -2.32
CA HIS A 224 2.00 -8.75 -2.01
C HIS A 224 2.48 -8.57 -0.56
N ALA A 225 1.85 -9.20 0.43
CA ALA A 225 2.27 -9.07 1.82
C ALA A 225 3.71 -9.56 2.08
N TYR A 226 4.06 -10.75 1.57
CA TYR A 226 5.39 -11.34 1.79
C TYR A 226 6.49 -10.71 0.94
N LEU A 227 6.18 -10.33 -0.31
CA LEU A 227 7.09 -9.59 -1.17
C LEU A 227 7.38 -8.20 -0.57
N GLY A 228 6.35 -7.51 -0.08
CA GLY A 228 6.50 -6.23 0.61
C GLY A 228 7.35 -6.34 1.88
N SER A 229 7.17 -7.40 2.66
CA SER A 229 7.99 -7.64 3.87
C SER A 229 9.45 -7.94 3.52
N THR A 230 9.68 -8.73 2.47
CA THR A 230 11.03 -9.00 1.94
C THR A 230 11.68 -7.73 1.40
N LEU A 231 10.91 -6.90 0.69
CA LEU A 231 11.35 -5.61 0.18
C LEU A 231 11.75 -4.66 1.31
N MET A 232 11.00 -4.65 2.41
CA MET A 232 11.39 -3.86 3.59
C MET A 232 12.69 -4.35 4.21
N ALA A 233 12.90 -5.66 4.30
CA ALA A 233 14.18 -6.21 4.76
C ALA A 233 15.34 -5.80 3.82
N LEU A 234 15.11 -5.82 2.51
CA LEU A 234 16.07 -5.31 1.52
C LEU A 234 16.36 -3.82 1.73
N PHE A 235 15.37 -2.98 1.98
CA PHE A 235 15.59 -1.55 2.23
C PHE A 235 16.33 -1.28 3.55
N VAL A 236 16.09 -2.07 4.58
CA VAL A 236 16.87 -1.98 5.83
C VAL A 236 18.34 -2.38 5.58
N ALA A 237 18.58 -3.46 4.82
CA ALA A 237 19.94 -3.83 4.42
C ALA A 237 20.60 -2.74 3.56
N HIS A 238 19.86 -2.17 2.61
CA HIS A 238 20.30 -1.04 1.78
C HIS A 238 20.68 0.18 2.62
N ALA A 239 19.86 0.54 3.62
CA ALA A 239 20.15 1.62 4.56
C ALA A 239 21.41 1.34 5.40
N ALA A 240 21.60 0.10 5.86
CA ALA A 240 22.83 -0.28 6.56
C ALA A 240 24.08 -0.18 5.69
N LEU A 241 23.97 -0.55 4.40
CA LEU A 241 25.05 -0.34 3.42
C LEU A 241 25.34 1.14 3.18
N GLY A 242 24.30 1.98 3.14
CA GLY A 242 24.44 3.43 3.02
C GLY A 242 25.12 4.05 4.24
N LEU A 243 24.74 3.64 5.45
CA LEU A 243 25.40 4.07 6.68
C LEU A 243 26.87 3.64 6.72
N LYS A 244 27.17 2.39 6.32
CA LYS A 244 28.55 1.90 6.22
C LYS A 244 29.36 2.73 5.22
N LEU A 245 28.77 3.08 4.07
CA LEU A 245 29.41 3.92 3.07
C LEU A 245 29.67 5.33 3.65
N GLY A 246 28.68 5.96 4.26
CA GLY A 246 28.79 7.29 4.87
C GLY A 246 29.80 7.38 6.02
N LEU A 247 29.99 6.30 6.79
CA LEU A 247 30.99 6.22 7.86
C LEU A 247 32.41 5.86 7.36
N SER A 248 32.58 5.53 6.08
CA SER A 248 33.89 5.19 5.48
C SER A 248 34.65 6.40 4.92
N PHE A 249 34.09 7.60 5.07
CA PHE A 249 34.69 8.87 4.71
C PHE A 249 35.57 9.41 5.84
#